data_AF-A0A3D0C9F8-F1
#
_entry.id   AF-A0A3D0C9F8-F1
#
_cell.length_a   1.000
_cell.length_b   1.000
_cell.length_c   1.000
_cell.angle_alpha   90.00
_cell.angle_beta   90.00
_cell.angle_gamma   90.00
#
_symmetry.space_group_name_H-M   'P 1'
#
loop_
_entity.id
_entity.type
_entity.pdbx_description
1 polymer ?
#
loop_
_entity_poly.entity_id
_entity_poly.type
_entity_poly.pdbx_seq_one_letter_code
_entity_poly.pdbx_strand_id
1 'polypeptide(L)'
;VSSRGGKGKTITREPGKYVEPSFSPDGKTVVFRKVSGGFITDPTWGLNPGIYAVSVKGGKAKLVTEEGLQPHFGARNDRIYVTRDGETPHISRIDIDGQHDTKLYQGKFASEYRVSPDGQYLA
;
A
#
# COMPACT_ATOMS: atom_id res chain seq x y z
N VAL A 1 1.81 4.46 25.63
CA VAL A 1 1.17 5.03 24.41
C VAL A 1 -0.33 4.84 24.56
N SER A 2 -1.14 5.91 24.60
CA SER A 2 -2.60 5.79 24.83
C SER A 2 -3.29 5.43 23.51
N SER A 3 -3.77 4.18 23.38
CA SER A 3 -4.69 3.74 22.34
C SER A 3 -6.10 4.26 22.64
N ARG A 4 -6.32 5.57 22.47
CA ARG A 4 -7.69 6.08 22.41
C ARG A 4 -8.28 5.63 21.07
N GLY A 5 -9.03 4.54 21.10
CA GLY A 5 -9.83 4.06 19.98
C GLY A 5 -10.73 5.18 19.47
N GLY A 6 -10.28 5.86 18.42
CA GLY A 6 -11.04 6.88 17.74
C GLY A 6 -12.13 6.25 16.86
N LYS A 7 -13.21 7.00 16.62
CA LYS A 7 -14.22 6.62 15.62
C LYS A 7 -13.52 6.43 14.27
N GLY A 8 -13.60 5.24 13.69
CA GLY A 8 -13.07 4.97 12.35
C GLY A 8 -13.69 5.92 11.32
N LYS A 9 -12.86 6.53 10.47
CA LYS A 9 -13.30 7.42 9.40
C LYS A 9 -13.16 6.71 8.06
N THR A 10 -14.25 6.61 7.31
CA THR A 10 -14.20 6.16 5.91
C THR A 10 -13.51 7.22 5.05
N ILE A 11 -12.44 6.83 4.38
CA ILE A 11 -11.64 7.71 3.52
C ILE A 11 -11.78 7.40 2.02
N THR A 12 -12.32 6.22 1.67
CA THR A 12 -12.65 5.82 0.31
C THR A 12 -14.06 6.27 -0.05
N ARG A 13 -14.27 6.70 -1.30
CA ARG A 13 -15.60 7.08 -1.83
C ARG A 13 -16.30 5.95 -2.58
N GLU A 14 -15.55 4.95 -3.02
CA GLU A 14 -16.06 3.82 -3.79
C GLU A 14 -16.24 2.60 -2.87
N PRO A 15 -17.33 1.82 -3.02
CA PRO A 15 -17.43 0.49 -2.42
C PRO A 15 -16.36 -0.44 -2.99
N GLY A 16 -15.80 -1.31 -2.15
CA GLY A 16 -14.79 -2.28 -2.56
C GLY A 16 -14.20 -3.04 -1.37
N LYS A 17 -13.41 -4.08 -1.68
CA LYS A 17 -12.61 -4.79 -0.68
C LYS A 17 -11.21 -4.19 -0.68
N TYR A 18 -10.86 -3.56 0.43
CA TYR A 18 -9.58 -2.91 0.64
C TYR A 18 -8.84 -3.63 1.76
N VAL A 19 -7.62 -4.06 1.48
CA VAL A 19 -6.79 -4.83 2.40
C VAL A 19 -5.39 -4.20 2.49
N GLU A 20 -4.63 -4.63 3.50
CA GLU A 20 -3.23 -4.22 3.69
C GLU A 20 -3.03 -2.68 3.73
N PRO A 21 -3.80 -1.92 4.54
CA PRO A 21 -3.59 -0.49 4.64
C PRO A 21 -2.27 -0.15 5.33
N SER A 22 -1.59 0.89 4.85
CA SER A 22 -0.36 1.42 5.44
C SER A 22 -0.35 2.95 5.38
N PHE A 23 0.02 3.60 6.49
CA PHE A 23 0.13 5.06 6.56
C PHE A 23 1.49 5.54 6.09
N SER A 24 1.51 6.71 5.45
CA SER A 24 2.75 7.45 5.19
C SER A 24 3.39 7.89 6.51
N PRO A 25 4.74 8.06 6.55
CA PRO A 25 5.45 8.55 7.74
C PRO A 25 4.89 9.84 8.33
N ASP A 26 4.41 10.75 7.48
CA ASP A 26 3.78 12.00 7.91
C ASP A 26 2.30 11.87 8.33
N GLY A 27 1.73 10.67 8.24
CA GLY A 27 0.35 10.36 8.60
C GLY A 27 -0.70 10.99 7.69
N LYS A 28 -0.35 11.51 6.50
CA LYS A 28 -1.30 12.23 5.62
C LYS A 28 -1.87 11.39 4.48
N THR A 29 -1.23 10.27 4.17
CA THR A 29 -1.59 9.39 3.06
C THR A 29 -1.75 7.97 3.57
N VAL A 30 -2.73 7.25 3.03
CA VAL A 30 -2.90 5.81 3.22
C VAL A 30 -2.74 5.14 1.88
N VAL A 31 -1.91 4.10 1.82
CA VAL A 31 -1.85 3.18 0.70
C VAL A 31 -2.53 1.87 1.09
N PHE A 32 -3.18 1.23 0.14
CA PHE A 32 -3.90 0.00 0.38
C PHE A 32 -4.03 -0.79 -0.93
N ARG A 33 -4.29 -2.09 -0.82
CA ARG A 33 -4.60 -2.93 -1.95
C ARG A 33 -6.11 -3.04 -2.14
N LYS A 34 -6.61 -2.69 -3.33
CA LYS A 34 -7.97 -3.00 -3.77
C LYS A 34 -7.95 -4.39 -4.39
N VAL A 35 -8.76 -5.30 -3.86
CA VAL A 35 -8.88 -6.67 -4.39
C VAL A 35 -10.18 -6.83 -5.16
N SER A 36 -10.16 -7.67 -6.19
CA SER A 36 -11.38 -8.05 -6.90
C SER A 36 -12.34 -8.77 -5.95
N GLY A 37 -13.63 -8.54 -6.14
CA GLY A 37 -14.66 -9.37 -5.55
C GLY A 37 -14.62 -10.76 -6.17
N GLY A 38 -14.64 -11.83 -5.37
CA GLY A 38 -14.91 -13.18 -5.89
C GLY A 38 -16.33 -13.29 -6.44
N PHE A 39 -16.65 -14.42 -7.09
CA PHE A 39 -17.91 -14.73 -7.80
C PHE A 39 -19.25 -14.51 -7.04
N ILE A 40 -19.21 -14.13 -5.76
CA ILE A 40 -20.38 -13.85 -4.89
C ILE A 40 -20.62 -12.34 -4.71
N THR A 41 -19.63 -11.51 -5.05
CA THR A 41 -19.73 -10.04 -4.98
C THR A 41 -19.84 -9.45 -6.37
N ASP A 42 -20.78 -8.52 -6.54
CA ASP A 42 -21.14 -7.88 -7.81
C ASP A 42 -19.88 -7.47 -8.64
N PRO A 43 -19.76 -7.98 -9.89
CA PRO A 43 -18.56 -7.79 -10.72
C PRO A 43 -18.28 -6.33 -11.08
N THR A 44 -19.27 -5.44 -10.94
CA THR A 44 -19.15 -4.01 -11.25
C THR A 44 -18.11 -3.30 -10.36
N TRP A 45 -17.79 -3.85 -9.18
CA TRP A 45 -16.87 -3.22 -8.21
C TRP A 45 -15.47 -3.84 -8.17
N GLY A 46 -15.27 -4.96 -8.87
CA GLY A 46 -13.99 -5.66 -9.00
C GLY A 46 -13.11 -5.15 -10.14
N LEU A 47 -13.54 -4.11 -10.85
CA LEU A 47 -13.03 -3.78 -12.20
C LEU A 47 -11.57 -3.30 -12.28
N ASN A 48 -10.93 -2.89 -11.18
CA ASN A 48 -9.54 -2.40 -11.21
C ASN A 48 -8.80 -2.75 -9.90
N PRO A 49 -8.41 -4.01 -9.67
CA PRO A 49 -7.54 -4.36 -8.55
C PRO A 49 -6.19 -3.63 -8.67
N GLY A 50 -5.50 -3.49 -7.54
CA GLY A 50 -4.18 -2.87 -7.52
C GLY A 50 -3.88 -2.12 -6.23
N ILE A 51 -2.76 -1.41 -6.22
CA ILE A 51 -2.32 -0.58 -5.10
C ILE A 51 -2.75 0.85 -5.35
N TYR A 52 -3.44 1.42 -4.36
CA TYR A 52 -3.98 2.78 -4.43
C TYR A 52 -3.48 3.63 -3.27
N ALA A 53 -3.41 4.94 -3.49
CA ALA A 53 -3.12 5.95 -2.49
C ALA A 53 -4.31 6.90 -2.30
N VAL A 54 -4.62 7.27 -1.05
CA VAL A 54 -5.64 8.26 -0.71
C VAL A 54 -5.19 9.13 0.45
N SER A 55 -5.63 10.38 0.50
CA SER A 55 -5.42 11.23 1.68
C SER A 55 -6.22 10.72 2.88
N VAL A 56 -5.67 10.84 4.09
CA VAL A 56 -6.42 10.61 5.35
C VAL A 56 -7.62 11.56 5.52
N LYS A 57 -7.63 12.68 4.80
CA LYS A 57 -8.80 13.57 4.74
C LYS A 57 -9.96 12.93 3.96
N GLY A 58 -9.71 11.86 3.22
CA GLY A 58 -10.62 11.23 2.28
C GLY A 58 -10.49 11.82 0.88
N GLY A 59 -11.10 11.19 -0.11
CA GLY A 59 -11.11 11.69 -1.48
C GLY A 59 -11.16 10.57 -2.52
N LYS A 60 -10.85 10.94 -3.77
CA LYS A 60 -10.66 9.96 -4.84
C LYS A 60 -9.30 9.28 -4.64
N ALA A 61 -9.31 7.96 -4.48
CA ALA A 61 -8.08 7.18 -4.45
C ALA A 61 -7.43 7.18 -5.84
N LYS A 62 -6.10 7.25 -5.89
CA LYS A 62 -5.32 7.20 -7.13
C LYS A 62 -4.61 5.86 -7.23
N LEU A 63 -4.67 5.24 -8.40
CA LEU A 63 -3.92 4.03 -8.69
C LEU A 63 -2.42 4.37 -8.72
N VAL A 64 -1.62 3.58 -8.03
CA VAL A 64 -0.15 3.66 -8.02
C VAL A 64 0.44 2.57 -8.93
N THR A 65 -0.04 1.34 -8.78
CA THR A 65 0.33 0.19 -9.63
C THR A 65 -0.81 -0.81 -9.68
N GLU A 66 -1.01 -1.44 -10.83
CA GLU A 66 -2.03 -2.48 -11.04
C GLU A 66 -1.70 -3.79 -10.31
N GLU A 67 -0.42 -4.05 -10.06
CA GLU A 67 0.03 -5.28 -9.41
C GLU A 67 0.92 -4.99 -8.20
N GLY A 68 0.94 -5.95 -7.28
CA GLY A 68 1.70 -5.90 -6.04
C GLY A 68 0.87 -6.27 -4.81
N LEU A 69 1.57 -6.69 -3.76
CA LEU A 69 1.02 -7.05 -2.47
C LEU A 69 1.73 -6.26 -1.36
N GLN A 70 1.07 -6.17 -0.19
CA GLN A 70 1.65 -5.62 1.05
C GLN A 70 2.29 -4.23 0.86
N PRO A 71 1.54 -3.25 0.28
CA PRO A 71 2.08 -1.93 0.04
C PRO A 71 2.46 -1.25 1.36
N HIS A 72 3.64 -0.67 1.41
CA HIS A 72 4.06 0.11 2.58
C HIS A 72 5.02 1.22 2.19
N PHE A 73 5.06 2.24 3.04
CA PHE A 73 6.04 3.31 2.93
C PHE A 73 7.35 2.90 3.57
N GLY A 74 8.42 3.54 3.11
CA GLY A 74 9.64 3.66 3.89
C GLY A 74 9.69 4.92 4.74
N ALA A 75 10.88 5.38 5.11
CA ALA A 75 11.06 6.65 5.82
C ALA A 75 10.63 7.89 5.00
N ARG A 76 10.37 7.73 3.71
CA ARG A 76 9.97 8.80 2.79
C ARG A 76 8.51 8.70 2.38
N ASN A 77 7.87 9.85 2.19
CA ASN A 77 6.47 9.95 1.76
C ASN A 77 6.27 9.92 0.23
N ASP A 78 7.35 9.94 -0.56
CA ASP A 78 7.30 10.09 -2.02
C ASP A 78 7.28 8.76 -2.79
N ARG A 79 7.49 7.64 -2.09
CA ARG A 79 7.61 6.30 -2.69
C ARG A 79 7.07 5.23 -1.76
N ILE A 80 6.71 4.10 -2.35
CA ILE A 80 6.28 2.91 -1.65
C ILE A 80 7.05 1.69 -2.13
N TYR A 81 6.90 0.63 -1.36
CA TYR A 81 7.43 -0.68 -1.65
C TYR A 81 6.28 -1.67 -1.74
N VAL A 82 6.37 -2.57 -2.71
CA VAL A 82 5.39 -3.62 -2.95
C VAL A 82 6.10 -4.95 -3.17
N THR A 83 5.51 -6.03 -2.67
CA THR A 83 5.94 -7.39 -3.01
C THR A 83 5.32 -7.76 -4.36
N ARG A 84 6.15 -8.23 -5.29
CA ARG A 84 5.75 -8.77 -6.59
C ARG A 84 5.90 -10.28 -6.56
N ASP A 85 4.79 -10.97 -6.81
CA ASP A 85 4.76 -12.42 -6.96
C ASP A 85 5.28 -12.85 -8.34
N GLY A 86 5.67 -14.10 -8.49
CA GLY A 86 6.20 -14.68 -9.72
C GLY A 86 7.11 -15.86 -9.43
N GLU A 87 7.82 -16.36 -10.45
CA GLU A 87 8.79 -17.45 -10.30
C GLU A 87 9.86 -17.15 -9.23
N THR A 88 10.27 -15.88 -9.14
CA THR A 88 11.09 -15.38 -8.04
C THR A 88 10.44 -14.14 -7.43
N PRO A 89 9.76 -14.28 -6.28
CA PRO A 89 9.19 -13.16 -5.56
C PRO A 89 10.26 -12.10 -5.24
N HIS A 90 9.90 -10.83 -5.39
CA HIS A 90 10.82 -9.71 -5.16
C HIS A 90 10.10 -8.48 -4.63
N ILE A 91 10.87 -7.54 -4.08
CA ILE A 91 10.36 -6.23 -3.68
C ILE A 91 10.63 -5.26 -4.83
N SER A 92 9.64 -4.43 -5.17
CA SER A 92 9.83 -3.28 -6.04
C SER A 92 9.58 -1.99 -5.29
N ARG A 93 10.33 -0.95 -5.66
CA ARG A 93 10.13 0.43 -5.22
C ARG A 93 9.46 1.19 -6.35
N ILE A 94 8.40 1.92 -6.04
CA ILE A 94 7.66 2.76 -6.99
C ILE A 94 7.35 4.12 -6.36
N ASP A 95 7.43 5.19 -7.13
CA ASP A 95 7.02 6.52 -6.65
C ASP A 95 5.50 6.55 -6.45
N ILE A 96 5.03 7.40 -5.52
CA ILE A 96 3.61 7.43 -5.12
C ILE A 96 2.68 7.88 -6.27
N ASP A 97 3.23 8.46 -7.33
CA ASP A 97 2.53 8.83 -8.55
C ASP A 97 2.48 7.71 -9.61
N GLY A 98 3.08 6.55 -9.31
CA GLY A 98 3.14 5.38 -10.18
C GLY A 98 4.35 5.35 -11.11
N GLN A 99 5.29 6.30 -10.98
CA GLN A 99 6.50 6.34 -11.80
C GLN A 99 7.67 5.61 -11.15
N HIS A 100 8.75 5.43 -11.94
CA HIS A 100 10.03 4.86 -11.48
C HIS A 100 9.94 3.48 -10.79
N ASP A 101 9.03 2.61 -11.25
CA ASP A 101 8.95 1.22 -10.77
C ASP A 101 10.27 0.48 -11.01
N THR A 102 10.93 0.12 -9.92
CA THR A 102 12.27 -0.46 -9.92
C THR A 102 12.29 -1.72 -9.07
N LYS A 103 12.62 -2.85 -9.70
CA LYS A 103 12.87 -4.13 -9.02
C LYS A 103 14.12 -4.07 -8.14
N LEU A 104 14.02 -4.55 -6.90
CA LEU A 104 15.13 -4.68 -5.96
C LEU A 104 15.43 -6.17 -5.70
N TYR A 105 16.70 -6.57 -5.83
CA TYR A 105 17.13 -7.96 -5.60
C TYR A 105 17.66 -8.15 -4.17
N GLN A 106 17.19 -9.21 -3.50
CA GLN A 106 17.52 -9.57 -2.12
C GLN A 106 19.03 -9.55 -1.80
N GLY A 107 19.90 -9.93 -2.75
CA GLY A 107 21.36 -10.04 -2.53
C GLY A 107 22.12 -8.73 -2.30
N LYS A 108 21.54 -7.57 -2.65
CA LYS A 108 22.10 -6.24 -2.32
C LYS A 108 21.24 -5.47 -1.31
N PHE A 109 20.10 -6.06 -0.91
CA PHE A 109 19.03 -5.47 -0.11
C PHE A 109 18.45 -6.46 0.91
N ALA A 110 19.28 -7.19 1.64
CA ALA A 110 18.84 -7.78 2.92
C ALA A 110 18.46 -6.69 3.97
N SER A 111 18.14 -5.45 3.56
CA SER A 111 18.53 -4.20 4.24
C SER A 111 17.38 -3.31 4.72
N GLU A 112 16.11 -3.66 4.57
CA GLU A 112 15.01 -2.91 5.21
C GLU A 112 13.95 -3.89 5.73
N TYR A 113 14.11 -4.41 6.96
CA TYR A 113 13.38 -5.52 7.59
C TYR A 113 11.84 -5.31 7.83
N ARG A 114 11.03 -4.97 6.80
CA ARG A 114 9.89 -4.02 6.83
C ARG A 114 10.49 -2.64 6.98
N VAL A 115 10.33 -1.76 5.98
CA VAL A 115 10.92 -0.42 6.08
C VAL A 115 10.37 0.23 7.34
N SER A 116 11.23 0.36 8.35
CA SER A 116 10.80 0.75 9.69
C SER A 116 10.21 2.15 9.60
N PRO A 117 8.96 2.38 10.03
CA PRO A 117 8.37 3.71 10.03
C PRO A 117 9.12 4.70 10.93
N ASP A 118 9.91 4.20 11.89
CA ASP A 118 10.52 4.96 12.98
C ASP A 118 11.95 4.52 13.38
N GLY A 119 12.55 3.54 12.69
CA GLY A 119 13.94 3.11 12.93
C GLY A 119 14.20 2.39 14.25
N GLN A 120 13.18 1.95 15.02
CA GLN A 120 13.44 1.53 16.41
C GLN A 120 13.12 0.08 16.80
N TYR A 121 12.27 -0.71 16.12
CA TYR A 121 12.02 -2.11 16.56
C TYR A 121 11.70 -3.11 15.44
N LEU A 122 12.13 -4.37 15.66
CA LEU A 122 12.09 -5.56 14.79
C LEU A 122 10.95 -6.51 15.22
N ALA A 123 10.21 -7.07 14.25
CA ALA A 123 9.45 -8.33 14.42
C ALA A 123 9.20 -9.01 13.06
#